data_AF-A0A972WMJ9-F1
#
_entry.id   AF-A0A972WMJ9-F1
#
_cell.length_a   1.000
_cell.length_b   1.000
_cell.length_c   1.000
_cell.angle_alpha   90.00
_cell.angle_beta   90.00
_cell.angle_gamma   90.00
#
_symmetry.space_group_name_H-M   'P 1'
#
loop_
_entity.id
_entity.type
_entity.pdbx_description
1 polymer ?
#
loop_
_entity_poly.entity_id
_entity_poly.type
_entity_poly.pdbx_seq_one_letter_code
_entity_poly.pdbx_strand_id
1 'polypeptide(L)'
;MGRFKQQLIHSEDRRRSVTRLANLLNAGVDVFCWCNRCGHHAELETPALIAQLGPNFPVPEIGARMRCSACGAKDIATRPAWPGQGWSDARSA
;
A
#
# COMPACT_ATOMS: atom_id res chain seq x y z
N MET A 1 11.07 7.11 31.81
CA MET A 1 9.64 7.12 31.42
C MET A 1 9.50 6.85 29.91
N GLY A 2 9.72 5.61 29.45
CA GLY A 2 9.78 5.30 28.00
C GLY A 2 9.22 3.94 27.58
N ARG A 3 9.19 2.97 28.50
CA ARG A 3 8.71 1.60 28.23
C ARG A 3 7.23 1.53 27.82
N PHE A 4 6.37 2.34 28.42
CA PHE A 4 4.94 2.37 28.08
C PHE A 4 4.69 2.91 26.67
N LYS A 5 5.42 3.94 26.24
CA LYS A 5 5.32 4.48 24.87
C LYS A 5 5.83 3.48 23.83
N GLN A 6 6.93 2.76 24.12
CA GLN A 6 7.42 1.68 23.26
C GLN A 6 6.45 0.50 23.14
N GLN A 7 5.79 0.10 24.24
CA GLN A 7 4.80 -0.97 24.22
C GLN A 7 3.55 -0.57 23.43
N LEU A 8 3.12 0.69 23.50
CA LEU A 8 2.02 1.22 22.70
C LEU A 8 2.37 1.25 21.20
N ILE A 9 3.55 1.76 20.83
CA ILE A 9 4.03 1.75 19.44
C ILE A 9 4.06 0.32 18.89
N HIS A 10 4.59 -0.64 19.65
CA HIS A 10 4.71 -2.03 19.20
C HIS A 10 3.36 -2.79 19.15
N SER A 11 2.37 -2.38 19.95
CA SER A 11 1.03 -2.96 19.93
C SER A 11 0.12 -2.31 18.88
N GLU A 12 0.31 -1.03 18.54
CA GLU A 12 -0.25 -0.42 17.34
C GLU A 12 0.37 -1.01 16.07
N ASP A 13 1.67 -1.25 16.06
CA ASP A 13 2.38 -1.89 14.95
C ASP A 13 1.91 -3.35 14.75
N ARG A 14 1.72 -4.11 15.83
CA ARG A 14 1.10 -5.45 15.77
C ARG A 14 -0.37 -5.44 15.34
N ARG A 15 -1.12 -4.37 15.63
CA ARG A 15 -2.51 -4.20 15.16
C ARG A 15 -2.59 -3.74 13.71
N ARG A 16 -1.56 -3.03 13.22
CA ARG A 16 -1.26 -2.85 11.81
C ARG A 16 -0.75 -4.18 11.27
N SER A 17 -1.64 -5.17 11.18
CA SER A 17 -1.36 -6.41 10.47
C SER A 17 -0.85 -6.05 9.08
N VAL A 18 0.46 -6.21 8.89
CA VAL A 18 1.11 -5.84 7.66
C VAL A 18 0.50 -6.69 6.56
N THR A 19 -0.38 -6.07 5.78
CA THR A 19 -1.09 -6.79 4.73
C THR A 19 -0.06 -7.10 3.66
N ARG A 20 0.15 -8.39 3.40
CA ARG A 20 1.07 -8.87 2.36
C ARG A 20 0.32 -8.96 1.04
N LEU A 21 1.06 -8.90 -0.07
CA LEU A 21 0.49 -9.06 -1.40
C LEU A 21 -0.29 -10.38 -1.56
N ALA A 22 0.18 -11.48 -0.97
CA ALA A 22 -0.55 -12.75 -0.98
C ALA A 22 -1.95 -12.65 -0.36
N ASN A 23 -2.11 -11.87 0.71
CA ASN A 23 -3.41 -11.67 1.36
C ASN A 23 -4.35 -10.86 0.46
N LEU A 24 -3.81 -9.86 -0.25
CA LEU A 24 -4.55 -9.08 -1.22
C LEU A 24 -5.00 -9.91 -2.42
N LEU A 25 -4.12 -10.79 -2.92
CA LEU A 25 -4.44 -11.68 -4.02
C LEU A 25 -5.58 -12.63 -3.65
N ASN A 26 -5.52 -13.23 -2.46
CA ASN A 26 -6.57 -14.11 -1.97
C ASN A 26 -7.90 -13.35 -1.74
N ALA A 27 -7.84 -12.06 -1.42
CA ALA A 27 -9.02 -11.23 -1.25
C ALA A 27 -9.55 -10.63 -2.56
N GLY A 28 -8.85 -10.79 -3.69
CA GLY A 28 -9.21 -10.15 -4.96
C GLY A 28 -9.14 -8.63 -4.88
N VAL A 29 -8.14 -8.09 -4.16
CA VAL A 29 -7.96 -6.66 -3.93
C VAL A 29 -6.66 -6.18 -4.53
N ASP A 30 -6.70 -5.04 -5.19
CA ASP A 30 -5.54 -4.40 -5.79
C ASP A 30 -4.87 -3.38 -4.88
N VAL A 31 -3.74 -2.83 -5.32
CA VAL A 31 -2.97 -1.85 -4.54
C VAL A 31 -3.15 -0.48 -5.16
N PHE A 32 -3.72 0.43 -4.36
CA PHE A 32 -3.82 1.83 -4.72
C PHE A 32 -2.53 2.58 -4.36
N CYS A 33 -1.99 3.31 -5.32
CA CYS A 33 -0.77 4.10 -5.19
C CYS A 33 -1.09 5.58 -5.44
N TRP A 34 -0.66 6.47 -4.55
CA TRP A 34 -0.86 7.92 -4.65
C TRP A 34 0.45 8.67 -4.45
N CYS A 35 0.76 9.60 -5.35
CA CYS A 35 1.91 10.48 -5.19
C CYS A 35 1.54 11.74 -4.39
N ASN A 36 2.17 11.92 -3.22
CA ASN A 36 1.94 13.08 -2.36
C ASN A 36 2.46 14.40 -2.95
N ARG A 37 3.26 14.34 -4.02
CA ARG A 37 3.89 15.52 -4.64
C ARG A 37 3.06 16.14 -5.76
N CYS A 38 2.48 15.33 -6.64
CA CYS A 38 1.73 15.81 -7.81
C CYS A 38 0.27 15.34 -7.84
N GLY A 39 -0.16 14.51 -6.89
CA GLY A 39 -1.52 13.96 -6.87
C GLY A 39 -1.78 12.84 -7.89
N HIS A 40 -0.77 12.47 -8.69
CA HIS A 40 -0.89 11.34 -9.62
C HIS A 40 -1.10 10.04 -8.84
N HIS A 41 -2.13 9.29 -9.21
CA HIS A 41 -2.44 8.00 -8.62
C HIS A 41 -2.60 6.93 -9.69
N ALA A 42 -2.45 5.68 -9.28
CA ALA A 42 -2.70 4.52 -10.12
C ALA A 42 -3.12 3.34 -9.24
N GLU A 43 -4.00 2.50 -9.77
CA GLU A 43 -4.32 1.20 -9.19
C GLU A 43 -3.47 0.14 -9.88
N LEU A 44 -2.79 -0.68 -9.09
CA LEU A 44 -1.88 -1.71 -9.58
C LEU A 44 -2.40 -3.08 -9.22
N GLU A 45 -2.48 -3.93 -10.22
CA GLU A 45 -2.90 -5.31 -10.08
C GLU A 45 -1.98 -6.06 -9.11
N THR A 46 -2.56 -6.65 -8.08
CA THR A 46 -1.79 -7.45 -7.10
C THR A 46 -0.97 -8.57 -7.76
N PRO A 47 -1.46 -9.34 -8.76
CA PRO A 47 -0.66 -10.33 -9.47
C PRO A 47 0.62 -9.75 -10.10
N ALA A 48 0.54 -8.58 -10.71
CA ALA A 48 1.69 -7.92 -11.34
C ALA A 48 2.72 -7.46 -10.30
N LEU A 49 2.27 -7.03 -9.13
CA LEU A 49 3.14 -6.70 -8.00
C LEU A 49 3.81 -7.94 -7.39
N ILE A 50 3.08 -9.05 -7.29
CA ILE A 50 3.63 -10.33 -6.80
C ILE A 50 4.71 -10.85 -7.73
N ALA A 51 4.52 -10.75 -9.05
CA ALA A 51 5.52 -11.17 -10.03
C ALA A 51 6.85 -10.40 -9.88
N GLN A 52 6.80 -9.14 -9.43
CA GLN A 52 7.98 -8.27 -9.29
C GLN A 52 8.61 -8.30 -7.89
N LEU A 53 7.81 -8.32 -6.83
CA LEU A 53 8.25 -8.15 -5.44
C LEU A 53 8.16 -9.43 -4.60
N GLY A 54 7.42 -10.41 -5.09
CA GLY A 54 7.12 -11.65 -4.38
C GLY A 54 5.86 -11.58 -3.51
N PRO A 55 5.22 -12.73 -3.23
CA PRO A 55 3.93 -12.81 -2.55
C PRO A 55 3.97 -12.37 -1.08
N ASN A 56 5.12 -12.51 -0.42
CA ASN A 56 5.28 -12.16 1.00
C ASN A 56 5.57 -10.68 1.24
N PHE A 57 5.61 -9.89 0.17
CA PHE A 57 6.00 -8.50 0.25
C PHE A 57 4.92 -7.63 0.94
N PRO A 58 5.29 -6.76 1.88
CA PRO A 58 4.34 -5.95 2.64
C PRO A 58 3.89 -4.71 1.86
N VAL A 59 2.57 -4.47 1.83
CA VAL A 59 1.94 -3.37 1.05
C VAL A 59 2.48 -1.97 1.39
N PRO A 60 2.69 -1.61 2.66
CA PRO A 60 3.22 -0.28 3.01
C PRO A 60 4.65 -0.04 2.50
N GLU A 61 5.45 -1.08 2.29
CA GLU A 61 6.83 -0.93 1.79
C GLU A 61 6.90 -0.82 0.26
N ILE A 62 5.78 -1.04 -0.44
CA ILE A 62 5.73 -0.97 -1.90
C ILE A 62 6.05 0.46 -2.34
N GLY A 63 5.48 1.47 -1.69
CA GLY A 63 5.70 2.88 -2.00
C GLY A 63 7.18 3.29 -1.94
N ALA A 64 7.95 2.71 -1.01
CA ALA A 64 9.39 2.98 -0.88
C ALA A 64 10.21 2.50 -2.09
N ARG A 65 9.71 1.53 -2.86
CA ARG A 65 10.32 1.00 -4.08
C ARG A 65 9.75 1.62 -5.35
N MET A 66 8.80 2.54 -5.24
CA MET A 66 8.13 3.17 -6.37
C MET A 66 8.68 4.56 -6.69
N ARG A 67 8.44 4.97 -7.94
CA ARG A 67 8.70 6.32 -8.42
C ARG A 67 7.50 6.77 -9.25
N CYS A 68 7.02 7.99 -9.00
CA CYS A 68 5.96 8.57 -9.81
C CYS A 68 6.41 8.71 -11.26
N SER A 69 5.64 8.17 -12.20
CA SER A 69 5.88 8.32 -13.64
C SER A 69 5.73 9.77 -14.12
N ALA A 70 4.85 10.54 -13.48
CA ALA A 70 4.57 11.93 -13.86
C ALA A 70 5.63 12.93 -13.35
N CYS A 71 6.11 12.79 -12.11
CA CYS A 71 7.01 13.78 -11.50
C CYS A 71 8.37 13.22 -11.01
N GLY A 72 8.58 11.91 -11.06
CA GLY A 72 9.83 11.28 -10.62
C GLY A 72 10.06 11.21 -9.11
N ALA A 73 9.12 11.69 -8.29
CA ALA A 73 9.23 11.64 -6.83
C ALA A 73 9.11 10.20 -6.28
N LYS A 74 9.72 9.96 -5.11
CA LYS A 74 9.65 8.70 -4.35
C LYS A 74 8.68 8.76 -3.17
N ASP A 75 7.91 9.84 -3.06
CA ASP A 75 6.93 10.06 -1.99
C ASP A 75 5.57 9.51 -2.43
N ILE A 76 5.49 8.18 -2.44
CA ILE A 76 4.32 7.41 -2.87
C ILE A 76 3.69 6.73 -1.66
N ALA A 77 2.43 7.07 -1.39
CA ALA A 77 1.61 6.36 -0.42
C ALA A 77 0.96 5.15 -1.09
N THR A 78 1.07 3.97 -0.47
CA THR A 78 0.45 2.73 -0.95
C THR A 78 -0.54 2.21 0.07
N ARG A 79 -1.70 1.76 -0.40
CA ARG A 79 -2.73 1.12 0.42
C ARG A 79 -3.48 0.05 -0.37
N PRO A 80 -4.07 -0.94 0.30
CA PRO A 80 -5.03 -1.84 -0.35
C PRO A 80 -6.29 -1.09 -0.83
N ALA A 81 -6.79 -1.44 -2.00
CA ALA A 81 -8.01 -0.89 -2.60
C ALA A 81 -9.28 -1.63 -2.12
N TRP A 82 -9.49 -1.75 -0.80
CA TRP A 82 -10.65 -2.47 -0.26
C TRP A 82 -11.98 -1.84 -0.74
N PRO A 83 -12.92 -2.65 -1.27
CA PRO A 83 -14.24 -2.15 -1.66
C PRO A 83 -14.96 -1.60 -0.43
N GLY A 84 -15.28 -0.30 -0.44
CA GLY A 84 -15.98 0.39 0.66
C GLY A 84 -15.12 1.27 1.57
N GLN A 85 -13.78 1.24 1.48
CA GLN A 85 -12.88 2.13 2.24
C GLN A 85 -12.63 3.48 1.53
N GLY A 86 -13.60 3.95 0.76
CA GLY A 86 -13.67 5.32 0.24
C GLY A 86 -12.41 5.78 -0.50
N TRP A 87 -12.33 5.47 -1.79
CA TRP A 87 -12.12 6.52 -2.78
C TRP A 87 -13.01 6.15 -3.97
N SER A 88 -13.91 7.03 -4.33
CA SER A 88 -14.81 6.82 -5.46
C SER A 88 -14.11 7.23 -6.73
N ASP A 89 -13.29 6.34 -7.30
CA ASP A 89 -12.95 6.41 -8.72
C ASP A 89 -13.63 5.21 -9.38
N ALA A 90 -14.89 5.46 -9.75
CA ALA A 90 -15.63 4.57 -10.60
C ALA A 90 -14.97 4.59 -11.99
N ARG A 91 -14.20 3.53 -12.30
CA ARG A 91 -13.81 3.12 -13.66
C ARG A 91 -12.92 4.11 -14.43
N SER A 92 -11.76 3.60 -14.84
CA SER A 92 -11.08 3.95 -16.08
C SER A 92 -10.24 2.73 -16.43
N ALA A 93 -10.54 1.87 -17.40
CA ALA A 93 -11.46 1.88 -18.52
C ALA A 93 -11.88 0.43 -18.83
#